data_AF-A0A382YZX8-F1
#
_entry.id   AF-A0A382YZX8-F1
#
_cell.length_a   1.000
_cell.length_b   1.000
_cell.length_c   1.000
_cell.angle_alpha   90.00
_cell.angle_beta   90.00
_cell.angle_gamma   90.00
#
_symmetry.space_group_name_H-M   'P 1'
#
loop_
_entity.id
_entity.type
_entity.pdbx_description
1 polymer ?
#
loop_
_entity_poly.entity_id
_entity_poly.type
_entity_poly.pdbx_seq_one_letter_code
_entity_poly.pdbx_strand_id
1 'polypeptide(L)' 'MNYIRTFIFLQLTFTLLNADVFEGYVIFTPGAGGPGGGGGDIITYLMDHNSNEVHTWTHDRNCASMPYLFPDSTLLYP' A
#
# COMPACT_ATOMS: atom_id res chain seq x y z
N MET A 1 -0.99 0.96 42.56
CA MET A 1 -0.44 0.12 41.45
C MET A 1 -1.44 -0.13 40.32
N ASN A 2 -2.76 -0.08 40.55
CA ASN A 2 -3.76 -0.34 39.50
C ASN A 2 -4.14 0.88 38.66
N TYR A 3 -4.07 2.08 39.22
CA TYR A 3 -4.51 3.33 38.56
C TYR A 3 -3.70 3.68 37.31
N ILE A 4 -2.38 3.45 37.29
CA ILE A 4 -1.54 3.70 36.10
C ILE A 4 -1.95 2.77 34.96
N ARG A 5 -2.17 1.49 35.25
CA ARG A 5 -2.60 0.53 34.23
C ARG A 5 -3.98 0.90 33.68
N THR A 6 -4.93 1.23 34.56
CA THR A 6 -6.26 1.69 34.15
C THR A 6 -6.19 2.96 33.29
N PHE A 7 -5.32 3.91 33.65
CA PHE A 7 -5.13 5.12 32.86
C PHE A 7 -4.57 4.84 31.45
N ILE A 8 -3.58 3.95 31.35
CA ILE A 8 -3.02 3.52 30.04
C ILE A 8 -4.10 2.84 29.20
N PHE A 9 -4.87 1.92 29.79
CA PHE A 9 -5.97 1.25 29.08
C PHE A 9 -7.01 2.26 28.59
N LEU A 10 -7.40 3.21 29.43
CA LEU A 10 -8.36 4.25 29.07
C LEU A 10 -7.86 5.09 27.88
N GLN A 11 -6.59 5.53 27.93
CA GLN A 11 -5.99 6.31 26.86
C GLN A 11 -5.93 5.54 25.54
N LEU A 12 -5.56 4.26 25.59
CA LEU A 12 -5.53 3.38 24.41
C LEU A 12 -6.94 3.20 23.81
N THR A 13 -7.96 2.99 24.64
CA THR A 13 -9.34 2.85 24.18
C THR A 13 -9.81 4.11 23.46
N PHE A 14 -9.57 5.30 24.01
CA PHE A 14 -9.95 6.55 23.35
C PHE A 14 -9.21 6.76 22.02
N THR A 15 -7.93 6.37 21.90
CA THR A 15 -7.22 6.46 20.61
C THR A 15 -7.80 5.52 19.55
N LEU A 16 -8.18 4.30 19.92
CA LEU A 16 -8.76 3.34 18.97
C LEU A 16 -10.17 3.73 18.51
N LEU A 17 -10.96 4.35 19.39
CA LEU A 17 -12.29 4.85 19.06
C LEU A 17 -12.28 6.07 18.13
N ASN A 18 -11.14 6.78 18.02
CA ASN A 18 -10.95 7.92 17.12
C ASN A 18 -10.04 7.57 15.93
N ALA A 19 -9.85 6.28 15.62
CA ALA A 19 -9.10 5.87 14.45
C ALA A 19 -9.94 6.10 13.18
N ASP A 20 -9.49 6.98 12.30
CA ASP A 20 -10.05 7.17 10.97
C ASP A 20 -9.47 6.15 9.97
N VAL A 21 -10.19 5.91 8.87
CA VAL A 21 -9.67 5.14 7.74
C VAL A 21 -8.51 5.92 7.13
N PHE A 22 -7.31 5.36 7.18
CA PHE A 22 -6.15 5.95 6.54
C PHE A 22 -6.28 5.80 5.02
N GLU A 23 -6.20 6.91 4.29
CA GLU A 23 -6.07 6.89 2.83
C GLU A 23 -4.68 6.33 2.49
N GLY A 24 -4.64 5.03 2.21
CA GLY A 24 -3.41 4.31 1.88
C GLY A 24 -2.76 4.81 0.59
N TYR A 25 -1.49 4.46 0.41
CA TYR A 25 -0.78 4.69 -0.85
C TYR A 25 -1.15 3.62 -1.89
N VAL A 26 -1.08 4.00 -3.16
CA VAL A 26 -1.22 3.07 -4.29
C VAL A 26 0.16 2.82 -4.87
N ILE A 27 0.53 1.55 -5.02
CA ILE A 27 1.74 1.14 -5.72
C ILE A 27 1.37 0.44 -7.02
N PHE A 28 1.90 0.91 -8.15
CA PHE A 28 1.65 0.29 -9.45
C PHE A 28 2.77 0.56 -10.45
N THR A 29 2.81 -0.27 -11.49
CA THR A 29 3.74 -0.17 -12.62
C THR A 29 2.87 -0.11 -13.88
N PRO A 30 2.72 1.06 -14.54
CA PRO A 30 2.00 1.17 -15.80
C PRO A 30 2.71 0.31 -16.85
N GLY A 31 2.05 -0.77 -17.28
CA GLY A 31 2.75 -2.02 -17.58
C GLY A 31 3.52 -2.15 -18.90
N ALA A 32 4.23 -3.29 -18.96
CA ALA A 32 4.37 -4.16 -20.13
C ALA A 32 4.49 -5.62 -19.65
N GLY A 33 3.43 -6.17 -19.05
CA GLY A 33 3.36 -7.55 -18.56
C GLY A 33 2.46 -8.41 -19.46
N GLY A 34 3.06 -9.27 -20.28
CA GLY A 34 2.35 -10.25 -21.11
C GLY A 34 2.87 -10.33 -22.55
N PRO A 35 2.70 -11.47 -23.26
CA PRO A 35 3.04 -11.58 -24.68
C PRO A 35 2.23 -10.57 -25.49
N GLY A 36 2.88 -9.56 -26.06
CA GLY A 36 2.25 -8.50 -26.87
C GLY A 36 2.02 -7.16 -26.16
N GLY A 37 2.39 -7.02 -24.88
CA GLY A 37 2.40 -5.74 -24.18
C GLY A 37 3.56 -4.87 -24.65
N GLY A 38 3.27 -3.84 -25.45
CA GLY A 38 4.26 -2.87 -25.95
C GLY A 38 5.03 -2.22 -24.80
N GLY A 39 6.34 -2.03 -25.00
CA GLY A 39 7.30 -1.56 -24.00
C GLY A 39 6.96 -0.18 -23.42
N GLY A 40 6.14 -0.19 -22.37
CA GLY A 40 5.97 0.93 -21.45
C GLY A 40 7.19 1.11 -20.56
N ASP A 41 7.26 2.28 -19.94
CA ASP A 41 8.32 2.65 -19.00
C ASP A 41 8.40 1.64 -17.84
N ILE A 42 9.61 1.18 -17.55
CA ILE A 42 9.88 0.20 -16.48
C ILE A 42 9.97 0.93 -15.13
N ILE A 43 8.91 1.67 -14.79
CA ILE A 43 8.85 2.52 -13.61
C ILE A 43 7.70 2.06 -12.71
N THR A 44 8.03 1.76 -11.45
CA THR A 44 7.01 1.59 -10.40
C THR A 44 6.80 2.93 -9.72
N TYR A 45 5.54 3.30 -9.53
CA TYR A 45 5.11 4.50 -8.82
C TYR A 45 4.50 4.10 -7.49
N LEU A 46 4.88 4.79 -6.43
CA LEU A 46 4.13 4.91 -5.19
C LEU A 46 3.45 6.27 -5.19
N MET A 47 2.13 6.30 -5.17
CA MET A 47 1.35 7.54 -5.19
C MET A 47 0.49 7.67 -3.93
N ASP A 48 0.29 8.90 -3.48
CA ASP A 48 -0.68 9.25 -2.45
C ASP A 48 -2.10 9.36 -3.02
N HIS A 49 -3.08 9.60 -2.14
CA HIS A 49 -4.48 9.73 -2.52
C HIS A 49 -4.77 10.94 -3.43
N ASN A 50 -3.88 11.92 -3.45
CA ASN A 50 -3.96 13.11 -4.30
C ASN A 50 -3.22 12.93 -5.64
N SER A 51 -2.81 11.69 -5.95
CA SER A 51 -2.02 11.35 -7.15
C SER A 51 -0.65 12.02 -7.20
N ASN A 52 -0.09 12.43 -6.06
CA ASN A 52 1.30 12.87 -5.99
C ASN A 52 2.22 11.65 -5.94
N GLU A 53 3.31 11.72 -6.68
CA GLU A 53 4.38 10.72 -6.61
C GLU A 53 5.12 10.86 -5.27
N VAL A 54 4.94 9.85 -4.42
CA VAL A 54 5.70 9.72 -3.16
C VAL A 54 7.08 9.14 -3.45
N HIS A 55 7.15 8.18 -4.38
CA HIS A 55 8.39 7.57 -4.80
C HIS A 55 8.28 6.91 -6.18
N THR A 56 9.39 6.83 -6.90
CA THR A 56 9.49 6.10 -8.16
C THR A 56 10.72 5.20 -8.18
N TRP A 57 10.57 4.00 -8.73
CA TRP A 57 11.67 3.05 -8.95
C TRP A 57 11.77 2.72 -10.42
N THR A 58 12.96 2.90 -11.00
CA THR A 58 13.28 2.40 -12.34
C THR A 58 13.83 0.99 -12.26
N HIS A 59 13.44 0.10 -13.16
CA HIS A 59 13.97 -1.27 -13.23
C HIS A 59 14.56 -1.56 -14.60
N ASP A 60 15.47 -2.54 -14.65
CA ASP A 60 16.08 -2.98 -15.93
C ASP A 60 15.17 -3.93 -16.74
N ARG A 61 14.11 -4.46 -16.11
CA ARG A 61 13.19 -5.46 -16.69
C ARG A 61 11.76 -5.23 -16.23
N ASN A 62 10.80 -5.54 -17.10
CA ASN A 62 9.38 -5.46 -16.78
C ASN A 62 8.96 -6.45 -15.69
N CYS A 63 7.96 -6.06 -14.89
CA CYS A 63 7.27 -6.96 -13.99
C CYS A 63 6.49 -8.01 -14.80
N ALA A 64 6.67 -9.30 -14.47
CA ALA A 64 5.94 -10.38 -15.13
C ALA A 64 4.43 -10.33 -14.80
N SER A 65 4.09 -10.03 -13.55
CA SER A 65 2.75 -9.65 -13.09
C SER A 65 2.87 -8.89 -11.76
N MET A 66 1.74 -8.45 -11.20
CA MET A 66 1.69 -7.73 -9.92
C MET A 66 0.60 -8.37 -9.04
N PRO A 67 0.95 -8.96 -7.88
CA PRO A 67 -0.06 -9.56 -7.01
C PRO A 67 -0.96 -8.50 -6.40
N TYR A 68 -2.24 -8.83 -6.25
CA TYR A 68 -3.19 -8.04 -5.48
C TYR A 68 -3.19 -8.52 -4.03
N LEU A 69 -2.95 -7.60 -3.08
CA LEU A 69 -3.13 -7.85 -1.66
C LEU A 69 -4.56 -7.46 -1.28
N PHE A 70 -5.35 -8.45 -0.86
CA PHE A 70 -6.69 -8.20 -0.36
C PHE A 70 -6.69 -7.73 1.10
N PRO A 71 -7.78 -7.11 1.58
CA PRO A 71 -7.91 -6.66 2.97
C PRO A 71 -7.73 -7.77 4.02
N ASP A 72 -7.96 -9.03 3.65
CA ASP A 72 -7.74 -10.20 4.52
C ASP A 72 -6.28 -10.72 4.49
N SER A 73 -5.36 -9.94 3.89
CA SER A 73 -3.95 -10.28 3.66
C SER A 73 -3.70 -11.45 2.71
N THR A 74 -4.69 -11.88 1.93
CA THR A 74 -4.48 -12.87 0.86
C THR A 74 -3.86 -12.21 -0.38
N LEU A 75 -3.01 -12.96 -1.07
CA LEU A 75 -2.36 -12.54 -2.31
C LEU A 75 -2.98 -13.27 -3.50
N LEU A 76 -3.49 -12.52 -4.48
CA LEU A 76 -3.86 -13.05 -5.79
C LEU A 76 -2.76 -12.73 -6.79
N TYR A 77 -2.13 -13.77 -7.33
CA TYR A 77 -1.10 -13.67 -8.36
C TYR A 77 -1.63 -14.33 -9.66
N PRO A 78 -2.13 -13.54 -10.63
CA PRO A 78 -2.61 -14.05 -11.91
C PRO A 78 -1.49 -14.39 -12.90
#